data_AF-A0A133S0L5-F1
#
_entry.id   AF-A0A133S0L5-F1
#
_cell.length_a   1.000
_cell.length_b   1.000
_cell.length_c   1.000
_cell.angle_alpha   90.00
_cell.angle_beta   90.00
_cell.angle_gamma   90.00
#
_symmetry.space_group_name_H-M   'P 1'
#
loop_
_entity.id
_entity.type
_entity.pdbx_description
1 polymer ?
#
loop_
_entity_poly.entity_id
_entity_poly.type
_entity_poly.pdbx_seq_one_letter_code
_entity_poly.pdbx_strand_id
1 'polypeptide(L)'
;DELKQELEKYKEENANYDQKLKDVQLNKAIEVSLAKEKAIKPEQVIKLIDKDNLEVDDNGNVKGLDDYMSEFKKENEHLFEQSKPSGRTPYDGKSVAGGITQEQFNNMSVDERTDLFMNDRKTYDALINN
;
A
#
# COMPACT_ATOMS: atom_id res chain seq x y z
N ASP A 1 4.44 -57.44 19.93
CA ASP A 1 4.49 -56.81 18.59
C ASP A 1 3.53 -55.64 18.44
N GLU A 2 2.27 -55.75 18.89
CA GLU A 2 1.30 -54.62 18.85
C GLU A 2 1.79 -53.35 19.55
N LEU A 3 2.38 -53.47 20.76
CA LEU A 3 2.88 -52.30 21.50
C LEU A 3 4.00 -51.53 20.77
N LYS A 4 4.81 -52.21 19.95
CA LYS A 4 5.87 -51.58 19.14
C LYS A 4 5.27 -50.86 17.94
N GLN A 5 4.32 -51.49 17.26
CA GLN A 5 3.57 -50.86 16.15
C GLN A 5 2.82 -49.61 16.62
N GLU A 6 2.19 -49.66 17.79
CA GLU A 6 1.47 -48.52 18.34
C GLU A 6 2.42 -47.37 18.71
N LEU A 7 3.60 -47.69 19.25
CA LEU A 7 4.63 -46.69 19.56
C LEU A 7 5.22 -46.05 18.29
N GLU A 8 5.44 -46.82 17.22
CA GLU A 8 5.86 -46.29 15.92
C GLU A 8 4.79 -45.35 15.33
N LYS A 9 3.52 -45.77 15.38
CA LYS A 9 2.41 -44.96 14.90
C LYS A 9 2.30 -43.64 15.64
N TYR A 10 2.41 -43.65 16.97
CA TYR A 10 2.39 -42.41 17.77
C TYR A 10 3.57 -41.48 17.46
N LYS A 11 4.76 -42.04 17.18
CA LYS A 11 5.93 -41.24 16.78
C LYS A 11 5.73 -40.58 15.42
N GLU A 12 5.21 -41.31 14.45
CA GLU A 12 4.89 -40.76 13.13
C GLU A 12 3.80 -39.69 13.21
N GLU A 13 2.73 -39.94 13.98
CA GLU A 13 1.66 -38.98 14.18
C GLU A 13 2.18 -37.69 14.84
N ASN A 14 2.97 -37.80 15.91
CA ASN A 14 3.56 -36.62 16.56
C ASN A 14 4.47 -35.82 15.62
N ALA A 15 5.34 -36.50 14.86
CA ALA A 15 6.20 -35.82 13.89
C ALA A 15 5.38 -35.10 12.80
N ASN A 16 4.27 -35.69 12.36
CA ASN A 16 3.35 -35.09 11.39
C ASN A 16 2.61 -33.88 11.97
N TYR A 17 2.19 -33.95 13.24
CA TYR A 17 1.57 -32.81 13.94
C TYR A 17 2.56 -31.65 14.11
N ASP A 18 3.79 -31.93 14.52
CA ASP A 18 4.83 -30.92 14.68
C ASP A 18 5.12 -30.21 13.35
N GLN A 19 5.20 -30.97 12.25
CA GLN A 19 5.40 -30.41 10.92
C GLN A 19 4.21 -29.54 10.49
N LYS A 20 2.96 -30.01 10.67
CA LYS A 20 1.76 -29.21 10.38
C LYS A 20 1.69 -27.94 11.22
N LEU A 21 2.09 -28.01 12.48
CA LEU A 21 2.10 -26.85 13.36
C LEU A 21 3.07 -25.78 12.85
N LYS A 22 4.28 -26.19 12.47
CA LYS A 22 5.28 -25.30 11.86
C LYS A 22 4.76 -24.70 10.55
N ASP A 23 4.16 -25.49 9.67
CA ASP A 23 3.59 -25.00 8.41
C ASP A 23 2.49 -23.97 8.65
N VAL A 24 1.59 -24.22 9.60
CA VAL A 24 0.52 -23.29 9.95
C VAL A 24 1.08 -21.99 10.52
N GLN A 25 2.06 -22.07 11.42
CA GLN A 25 2.73 -20.90 12.00
C GLN A 25 3.44 -20.08 10.92
N LEU A 26 4.19 -20.73 10.04
CA LEU A 26 4.87 -20.09 8.93
C LEU A 26 3.89 -19.39 8.00
N ASN A 27 2.84 -20.09 7.56
CA ASN A 27 1.79 -19.52 6.72
C ASN A 27 1.14 -18.32 7.39
N LYS A 28 0.86 -18.40 8.69
CA LYS A 28 0.21 -17.32 9.42
C LYS A 28 1.11 -16.09 9.55
N ALA A 29 2.38 -16.29 9.83
CA ALA A 29 3.35 -15.20 9.90
C ALA A 29 3.48 -14.50 8.54
N ILE A 30 3.56 -15.26 7.44
CA ILE A 30 3.60 -14.71 6.09
C ILE A 30 2.32 -13.91 5.77
N GLU A 31 1.13 -14.45 6.07
CA GLU A 31 -0.14 -13.73 5.86
C GLU A 31 -0.15 -12.39 6.60
N VAL A 32 0.30 -12.36 7.86
CA VAL A 32 0.36 -11.15 8.68
C VAL A 32 1.33 -10.14 8.07
N SER A 33 2.51 -10.58 7.64
CA SER A 33 3.50 -9.72 6.98
C SER A 33 2.96 -9.15 5.66
N LEU A 34 2.30 -9.97 4.83
CA LEU A 34 1.67 -9.51 3.59
C LEU A 34 0.57 -8.48 3.85
N ALA A 35 -0.24 -8.68 4.88
CA ALA A 35 -1.27 -7.72 5.27
C ALA A 35 -0.65 -6.40 5.77
N LYS A 36 0.42 -6.46 6.58
CA LYS A 36 1.17 -5.30 7.07
C LYS A 36 1.77 -4.49 5.92
N GLU A 37 2.30 -5.17 4.90
CA GLU A 37 2.89 -4.55 3.71
C GLU A 37 1.86 -4.09 2.67
N LYS A 38 0.57 -4.27 2.94
CA LYS A 38 -0.56 -3.91 2.06
C LYS A 38 -0.53 -4.64 0.72
N ALA A 39 -0.33 -5.95 0.73
CA ALA A 39 -0.51 -6.77 -0.46
C ALA A 39 -1.96 -6.66 -0.98
N ILE A 40 -2.14 -6.55 -2.30
CA ILE A 40 -3.46 -6.35 -2.94
C ILE A 40 -4.35 -7.59 -2.77
N LYS A 41 -3.76 -8.79 -2.84
CA LYS A 41 -4.44 -10.09 -2.65
C LYS A 41 -3.55 -11.05 -1.85
N PRO A 42 -3.46 -10.91 -0.52
CA PRO A 42 -2.55 -11.70 0.32
C PRO A 42 -2.67 -13.21 0.10
N GLU A 43 -3.89 -13.72 -0.10
CA GLU A 43 -4.18 -15.15 -0.32
C GLU A 43 -3.65 -15.71 -1.65
N GLN A 44 -3.35 -14.85 -2.62
CA GLN A 44 -2.68 -15.24 -3.86
C GLN A 44 -1.18 -15.01 -3.78
N VAL A 45 -0.76 -13.89 -3.18
CA VAL A 45 0.66 -13.55 -3.03
C VAL A 45 1.40 -14.59 -2.19
N ILE A 46 0.77 -15.15 -1.15
CA ILE A 46 1.37 -16.22 -0.34
C ILE A 46 1.74 -17.48 -1.14
N LYS A 47 1.10 -17.73 -2.30
CA LYS A 47 1.42 -18.87 -3.17
C LYS A 47 2.68 -18.64 -4.02
N LEU A 48 3.11 -17.39 -4.13
CA LEU A 48 4.32 -16.99 -4.86
C LEU A 48 5.55 -16.95 -3.94
N ILE A 49 5.35 -17.09 -2.62
CA ILE A 49 6.43 -17.08 -1.64
C ILE A 49 7.03 -18.47 -1.53
N ASP A 50 8.35 -18.51 -1.69
CA ASP A 50 9.15 -19.69 -1.43
C ASP A 50 9.35 -19.84 0.08
N LYS A 51 8.88 -20.97 0.61
CA LYS A 51 8.90 -21.30 2.04
C LYS A 51 10.08 -22.17 2.42
N ASP A 52 10.81 -22.70 1.45
CA ASP A 52 11.84 -23.71 1.67
C ASP A 52 13.02 -23.18 2.49
N ASN A 53 13.23 -21.85 2.47
CA ASN A 53 14.29 -21.17 3.21
C ASN A 53 13.80 -20.49 4.51
N LEU A 54 12.52 -20.62 4.88
CA LEU A 54 11.94 -19.95 6.04
C LEU A 54 11.81 -20.93 7.22
N GLU A 55 12.59 -20.68 8.27
CA GLU A 55 12.57 -21.50 9.49
C GLU A 55 11.73 -20.85 10.61
N VAL A 56 10.84 -21.64 11.20
CA VAL A 56 10.12 -21.30 12.43
C VAL A 56 11.00 -21.65 13.63
N ASP A 57 11.26 -20.65 14.49
CA ASP A 57 11.99 -20.82 15.74
C ASP A 57 11.12 -21.46 16.84
N ASP A 58 11.77 -21.82 17.95
CA ASP A 58 11.09 -22.47 19.09
C ASP A 58 10.05 -21.57 19.78
N ASN A 59 10.06 -20.27 19.50
CA ASN A 59 9.08 -19.31 20.01
C ASN A 59 7.91 -19.08 19.03
N GLY A 60 7.92 -19.74 17.87
CA GLY A 60 6.90 -19.59 16.83
C GLY A 60 7.10 -18.39 15.91
N ASN A 61 8.27 -17.74 15.94
CA ASN A 61 8.62 -16.66 15.00
C ASN A 61 9.37 -17.24 13.80
N VAL A 62 9.21 -16.60 12.64
CA VAL A 62 9.94 -17.00 11.43
C VAL A 62 11.19 -16.15 11.31
N LYS A 63 12.37 -16.78 11.39
CA LYS A 63 13.64 -16.06 11.25
C LYS A 63 13.82 -15.56 9.82
N GLY A 64 14.28 -14.32 9.67
CA GLY A 64 14.56 -13.71 8.36
C GLY A 64 13.32 -13.37 7.54
N LEU A 65 12.11 -13.53 8.08
CA LEU A 65 10.87 -13.25 7.36
C LEU A 65 10.74 -11.78 6.95
N ASP A 66 11.14 -10.84 7.82
CA ASP A 66 11.05 -9.41 7.54
C ASP A 66 11.99 -9.00 6.39
N ASP A 67 13.21 -9.55 6.37
CA ASP A 67 14.19 -9.29 5.32
C ASP A 67 13.71 -9.89 3.99
N TYR A 68 13.28 -11.15 4.01
CA TYR A 68 12.71 -11.83 2.85
C TYR A 68 11.50 -11.07 2.28
N MET A 69 10.57 -10.64 3.14
CA MET A 69 9.38 -9.90 2.71
C MET A 69 9.75 -8.53 2.11
N SER A 70 10.79 -7.89 2.64
CA SER A 70 11.29 -6.61 2.13
C SER A 70 11.91 -6.75 0.74
N GLU A 71 12.68 -7.80 0.49
CA GLU A 71 13.24 -8.12 -0.83
C GLU A 71 12.14 -8.53 -1.81
N PHE A 72 11.26 -9.44 -1.40
CA PHE A 72 10.13 -9.88 -2.19
C PHE A 72 9.24 -8.71 -2.63
N LYS A 73 8.99 -7.74 -1.72
CA LYS A 73 8.23 -6.53 -2.04
C LYS A 73 8.92 -5.65 -3.07
N LYS A 74 10.24 -5.47 -2.98
CA LYS A 74 11.02 -4.68 -3.93
C LYS A 74 11.00 -5.30 -5.33
N GLU A 75 11.07 -6.62 -5.43
CA GLU A 75 11.02 -7.32 -6.71
C GLU A 75 9.60 -7.35 -7.29
N ASN A 76 8.58 -7.36 -6.42
CA ASN A 76 7.19 -7.55 -6.80
C ASN A 76 6.29 -6.36 -6.41
N GLU A 77 6.78 -5.12 -6.55
CA GLU A 77 6.06 -3.91 -6.10
C GLU A 77 4.61 -3.82 -6.62
N HIS A 78 4.35 -4.34 -7.82
CA HIS A 78 3.03 -4.39 -8.46
C HIS A 78 2.00 -5.27 -7.73
N LEU A 79 2.42 -6.15 -6.83
CA LEU A 79 1.53 -6.97 -5.99
C LEU A 79 1.09 -6.25 -4.71
N PHE A 80 1.68 -5.08 -4.42
CA PHE A 80 1.44 -4.30 -3.22
C PHE A 80 0.80 -2.96 -3.54
N GLU A 81 0.03 -2.44 -2.59
CA GLU A 81 -0.55 -1.11 -2.73
C GLU A 81 0.55 -0.04 -2.74
N GLN A 82 0.60 0.71 -3.84
CA GLN A 82 1.44 1.89 -3.92
C GLN A 82 0.74 3.10 -3.27
N SER A 83 1.53 4.02 -2.74
CA SER A 83 1.02 5.31 -2.27
C SER A 83 0.35 6.03 -3.44
N LYS A 84 -0.97 6.19 -3.35
CA LYS A 84 -1.71 6.98 -4.34
C LYS A 84 -1.19 8.42 -4.27
N PRO A 85 -0.86 9.06 -5.40
CA PRO A 85 -0.51 10.46 -5.40
C PRO A 85 -1.68 11.27 -4.84
N SER A 86 -1.42 12.13 -3.86
CA SER A 86 -2.42 13.06 -3.39
C SER A 86 -2.60 14.16 -4.45
N GLY A 87 -3.76 14.20 -5.08
CA GLY A 87 -4.16 15.33 -5.91
C GLY A 87 -4.38 16.57 -5.03
N ARG A 88 -4.23 17.77 -5.61
CA ARG A 88 -4.76 18.99 -5.00
C ARG A 88 -6.25 19.09 -5.34
N THR A 89 -7.09 19.33 -4.34
CA THR A 89 -8.47 19.77 -4.58
C THR A 89 -8.41 21.13 -5.27
N PRO A 90 -9.16 21.37 -6.36
CA PRO A 90 -9.31 22.70 -6.93
C PRO A 90 -9.77 23.69 -5.85
N TYR A 91 -9.29 24.93 -5.90
CA TYR A 91 -9.86 25.98 -5.07
C TYR A 91 -11.31 26.20 -5.47
N ASP A 92 -12.21 26.24 -4.49
CA ASP A 92 -13.56 26.74 -4.73
C ASP A 92 -13.44 28.17 -5.27
N GLY A 93 -14.09 28.42 -6.41
CA GLY A 93 -14.13 29.75 -7.01
C GLY A 93 -14.72 30.74 -6.01
N LYS A 94 -13.94 31.76 -5.62
CA LYS A 94 -14.50 32.88 -4.87
C LYS A 94 -15.49 33.59 -5.78
N SER A 95 -16.78 33.57 -5.43
CA SER A 95 -17.71 34.57 -5.97
C SER A 95 -17.17 35.95 -5.61
N VAL A 96 -16.67 36.67 -6.60
CA VAL A 96 -16.36 38.11 -6.49
C VAL A 96 -17.68 38.85 -6.28
N ALA A 97 -18.10 38.97 -5.03
CA ALA A 97 -19.17 39.88 -4.65
C ALA A 97 -18.65 41.31 -4.89
N GLY A 98 -18.85 41.80 -6.11
CA GLY A 98 -18.29 43.05 -6.64
C GLY A 98 -17.10 42.76 -7.55
N GLY A 99 -17.36 42.52 -8.84
CA GLY A 99 -16.33 42.24 -9.84
C GLY A 99 -15.28 43.35 -9.95
N ILE A 100 -14.09 42.96 -10.40
CA ILE A 100 -12.95 43.86 -10.66
C ILE A 100 -13.35 44.87 -11.73
N THR A 101 -13.13 46.16 -11.47
CA THR A 101 -13.35 47.23 -12.46
C THR A 101 -12.21 47.28 -13.49
N GLN A 102 -12.44 47.88 -14.66
CA GLN A 102 -11.40 48.06 -15.67
C GLN A 102 -10.17 48.82 -15.12
N GLU A 103 -10.39 49.83 -14.28
CA GLU A 103 -9.33 50.61 -13.65
C GLU A 103 -8.50 49.76 -12.68
N GLN A 104 -9.16 48.91 -11.89
CA GLN A 104 -8.47 47.96 -11.01
C GLN A 104 -7.66 46.95 -11.82
N PHE A 105 -8.22 46.40 -12.91
CA PHE A 105 -7.52 45.47 -13.80
C PHE A 105 -6.29 46.10 -14.47
N ASN A 106 -6.40 47.36 -14.90
CA ASN A 106 -5.28 48.09 -15.49
C ASN A 106 -4.15 48.33 -14.48
N ASN A 107 -4.48 48.48 -13.20
CA ASN A 107 -3.51 48.67 -12.12
C ASN A 107 -2.98 47.37 -11.51
N MET A 108 -3.51 46.20 -11.88
CA MET A 108 -3.01 44.90 -11.43
C MET A 108 -1.63 44.60 -12.02
N SER A 109 -0.77 43.99 -11.20
CA SER A 109 0.50 43.41 -11.61
C SER A 109 0.31 42.20 -12.54
N VAL A 110 1.39 41.78 -13.20
CA VAL A 110 1.37 40.59 -14.08
C VAL A 110 0.99 39.33 -13.29
N ASP A 111 1.46 39.20 -12.05
CA ASP A 111 1.15 38.05 -11.20
C ASP A 111 -0.33 38.02 -10.81
N GLU A 112 -0.91 39.16 -10.45
CA GLU A 112 -2.34 39.28 -10.14
C GLU A 112 -3.23 39.04 -11.36
N ARG A 113 -2.80 39.51 -12.55
CA ARG A 113 -3.48 39.21 -13.82
C ARG A 113 -3.38 37.74 -14.18
N THR A 114 -2.26 37.09 -13.87
CA THR A 114 -2.08 35.64 -14.08
C THR A 114 -2.96 34.85 -13.13
N ASP A 115 -3.04 35.25 -11.87
CA ASP A 115 -3.96 34.65 -10.90
C ASP A 115 -5.42 34.82 -11.34
N LEU A 116 -5.79 36.00 -11.85
CA LEU A 116 -7.12 36.24 -12.41
C LEU A 116 -7.38 35.38 -13.65
N PHE A 117 -6.41 35.24 -14.55
CA PHE A 117 -6.51 34.35 -15.71
C PHE A 117 -6.76 32.89 -15.30
N MET A 118 -6.07 32.41 -14.26
CA MET A 118 -6.13 31.02 -13.81
C MET A 118 -7.38 30.72 -12.98
N ASN A 119 -7.84 31.66 -12.16
CA ASN A 119 -8.92 31.44 -11.20
C ASN A 119 -10.27 32.03 -11.63
N ASP A 120 -10.29 33.06 -12.49
CA ASP A 120 -11.51 33.66 -13.06
C ASP A 120 -11.30 34.15 -14.50
N ARG A 121 -11.13 33.17 -15.40
CA ARG A 121 -10.91 33.38 -16.83
C ARG A 121 -11.98 34.26 -17.49
N LYS A 122 -13.24 34.13 -17.05
CA LYS A 122 -14.37 34.87 -17.62
C LYS A 122 -14.24 36.37 -17.33
N THR A 123 -13.87 36.73 -16.11
CA THR A 123 -13.63 38.13 -15.74
C THR A 123 -12.41 38.69 -16.46
N TYR A 124 -11.31 37.93 -16.56
CA TYR A 124 -10.14 38.34 -17.35
C TYR A 124 -10.49 38.63 -18.82
N ASP A 125 -11.20 37.72 -19.48
CA ASP A 125 -11.55 37.86 -20.90
C ASP A 125 -12.54 39.00 -21.16
N ALA A 126 -13.40 39.33 -20.20
CA ALA A 126 -14.29 40.48 -20.29
C ALA A 126 -13.55 41.83 -20.19
N LEU A 127 -12.43 41.87 -19.45
CA LEU A 127 -11.66 43.08 -19.18
C LEU A 127 -10.54 43.33 -20.19
N ILE A 128 -10.07 42.29 -20.90
CA ILE A 128 -9.01 42.44 -21.92
C ILE A 128 -9.55 42.87 -23.30
N ASN A 129 -10.84 42.64 -23.56
CA ASN A 129 -11.50 42.93 -24.84
C ASN A 129 -12.32 44.25 -24.83
N ASN A 130 -12.11 45.09 -23.81
CA ASN A 130 -12.81 46.35 -23.57
C ASN A 130 -11.86 47.53 -23.80
#